data_AF-A0A8S9Z631-F1
#
_entry.id   AF-A0A8S9Z631-F1
#
_cell.length_a   1.000
_cell.length_b   1.000
_cell.length_c   1.000
_cell.angle_alpha   90.00
_cell.angle_beta   90.00
_cell.angle_gamma   90.00
#
_symmetry.space_group_name_H-M   'P 1'
#
loop_
_entity.id
_entity.type
_entity.pdbx_description
1 polymer ?
#
loop_
_entity_poly.entity_id
_entity_poly.type
_entity_poly.pdbx_seq_one_letter_code
_entity_poly.pdbx_strand_id
1 'polypeptide(L)'
;KYITNVACNSQTHTNNSTSVPPQSGPQLNAAVSTVDSNTQLLMVAELRQRSGMNEAYSRQCLEEYHWNLDAALSAFQNLNAAGKLPTEAFT
;
A
#
# COMPACT_ATOMS: atom_id res chain seq x y z
N LYS A 1 25.01 -11.27 -5.58
CA LYS A 1 23.89 -12.14 -5.14
C LYS A 1 24.25 -12.63 -3.74
N TYR A 2 23.79 -11.95 -2.69
CA TYR A 2 24.07 -12.27 -1.29
C TYR A 2 22.80 -11.96 -0.51
N ILE A 3 22.13 -13.02 -0.06
CA ILE A 3 20.92 -12.99 0.73
C ILE A 3 21.38 -13.30 2.16
N THR A 4 20.77 -12.68 3.16
CA THR A 4 20.85 -13.05 4.59
C THR A 4 21.94 -12.36 5.42
N ASN A 5 21.70 -11.09 5.77
CA ASN A 5 22.11 -10.53 7.05
C ASN A 5 20.85 -9.91 7.69
N VAL A 6 20.11 -10.68 8.48
CA VAL A 6 20.18 -10.73 9.95
C VAL A 6 19.57 -9.49 10.62
N ALA A 7 18.43 -9.74 11.26
CA ALA A 7 17.90 -9.15 12.49
C ALA A 7 17.99 -7.61 12.67
N CYS A 8 16.82 -6.98 12.56
CA CYS A 8 16.19 -6.24 13.67
C CYS A 8 17.13 -5.79 14.80
N ASN A 9 17.55 -4.51 14.78
CA ASN A 9 17.65 -3.71 16.00
C ASN A 9 17.86 -2.20 15.69
N SER A 10 16.85 -1.37 15.91
CA SER A 10 17.00 -0.02 16.53
C SER A 10 15.63 0.63 16.64
N GLN A 11 14.92 0.21 17.69
CA GLN A 11 13.78 0.93 18.25
C GLN A 11 14.32 2.11 19.09
N THR A 12 14.06 3.35 18.69
CA THR A 12 14.05 4.50 19.62
C THR A 12 13.00 5.53 19.22
N HIS A 13 11.79 5.38 19.78
CA HIS A 13 11.07 6.54 20.29
C HIS A 13 10.35 6.12 21.57
N THR A 14 11.00 6.38 22.70
CA THR A 14 10.43 6.31 24.04
C THR A 14 9.63 7.58 24.28
N ASN A 15 8.32 7.48 24.43
CA ASN A 15 7.53 8.36 25.31
C ASN A 15 6.08 7.89 25.32
N ASN A 16 5.66 7.24 26.41
CA ASN A 16 4.72 7.81 27.37
C ASN A 16 4.14 6.67 28.25
N SER A 17 4.55 6.63 29.51
CA SER A 17 3.91 5.79 30.52
C SER A 17 2.52 6.34 30.82
N THR A 18 1.45 5.60 30.51
CA THR A 18 0.28 5.56 31.40
C THR A 18 -0.55 4.30 31.17
N SER A 19 -0.72 3.57 32.27
CA SER A 19 -1.33 2.26 32.47
C SER A 19 -2.73 2.07 31.87
N VAL A 20 -2.95 0.96 31.14
CA VAL A 20 -4.22 0.20 31.11
C VAL A 20 -3.97 -1.32 30.92
N PRO A 21 -4.77 -2.21 31.56
CA PRO A 21 -4.52 -3.66 31.76
C PRO A 21 -4.66 -4.57 30.51
N PRO A 22 -4.23 -5.86 30.60
CA PRO A 22 -4.06 -6.76 29.45
C PRO A 22 -5.39 -7.24 28.87
N GLN A 23 -5.67 -6.88 27.62
CA GLN A 23 -6.70 -7.56 26.85
C GLN A 23 -6.10 -8.78 26.15
N SER A 24 -6.17 -9.89 26.88
CA SER A 24 -6.15 -11.25 26.37
C SER A 24 -7.37 -11.47 25.45
N GLY A 25 -7.32 -10.92 24.25
CA GLY A 25 -8.15 -11.37 23.14
C GLY A 25 -7.34 -12.36 22.31
N PRO A 26 -7.91 -13.48 21.84
CA PRO A 26 -7.25 -14.25 20.79
C PRO A 26 -6.91 -13.27 19.67
N GLN A 27 -5.61 -13.13 19.37
CA GLN A 27 -5.14 -12.54 18.12
C GLN A 27 -5.75 -13.39 17.02
N LEU A 28 -6.96 -13.04 16.61
CA LEU A 28 -7.60 -13.60 15.44
C LEU A 28 -6.67 -13.23 14.30
N ASN A 29 -5.95 -14.25 13.85
CA ASN A 29 -5.12 -14.27 12.69
C ASN A 29 -5.70 -13.30 11.65
N ALA A 30 -4.92 -12.26 11.32
CA ALA A 30 -5.15 -11.42 10.16
C ALA A 30 -4.96 -12.29 8.90
N ALA A 31 -5.92 -13.16 8.64
CA ALA A 31 -6.13 -13.85 7.40
C ALA A 31 -7.42 -13.31 6.79
N VAL A 32 -7.57 -11.98 6.78
CA VAL A 32 -8.29 -11.38 5.66
C VAL A 32 -7.38 -11.61 4.46
N SER A 33 -7.90 -12.20 3.39
CA SER A 33 -7.17 -12.43 2.15
C SER A 33 -6.86 -11.09 1.45
N THR A 34 -6.09 -10.24 2.10
CA THR A 34 -5.49 -9.04 1.53
C THR A 34 -4.30 -9.51 0.72
N VAL A 35 -4.33 -9.21 -0.58
CA VAL A 35 -3.21 -9.35 -1.52
C VAL A 35 -1.88 -9.15 -0.78
N ASP A 36 -0.94 -10.08 -0.95
CA ASP A 36 0.36 -10.03 -0.26
C ASP A 36 1.01 -8.65 -0.47
N SER A 37 1.60 -8.07 0.58
CA SER A 37 2.22 -6.75 0.51
C SER A 37 3.24 -6.63 -0.64
N ASN A 38 3.90 -7.73 -1.00
CA ASN A 38 4.81 -7.75 -2.13
C ASN A 38 4.05 -7.70 -3.46
N THR A 39 2.92 -8.39 -3.58
CA THR A 39 2.03 -8.33 -4.75
C THR A 39 1.41 -6.94 -4.90
N GLN A 40 0.99 -6.32 -3.79
CA GLN A 40 0.50 -4.94 -3.77
C GLN A 40 1.52 -3.98 -4.37
N LEU A 41 2.78 -4.06 -3.92
CA LEU A 41 3.87 -3.22 -4.43
C LEU A 41 4.11 -3.43 -5.93
N LEU A 42 4.04 -4.67 -6.41
CA LEU A 42 4.17 -4.97 -7.85
C LEU A 42 3.03 -4.33 -8.67
N MET A 43 1.79 -4.41 -8.19
CA MET A 43 0.63 -3.82 -8.87
C MET A 43 0.69 -2.30 -8.87
N VAL A 44 1.12 -1.71 -7.75
CA VAL A 44 1.34 -0.27 -7.63
C VAL A 44 2.44 0.16 -8.60
N ALA A 45 3.57 -0.55 -8.65
CA ALA A 45 4.65 -0.25 -9.59
C ALA A 45 4.19 -0.34 -11.05
N GLU A 46 3.42 -1.37 -11.41
CA GLU A 46 2.88 -1.52 -12.76
C GLU A 46 1.88 -0.39 -13.10
N LEU A 47 0.96 -0.07 -12.19
CA LEU A 47 0.01 1.02 -12.38
C LEU A 47 0.75 2.36 -12.55
N ARG A 48 1.76 2.66 -11.72
CA ARG A 48 2.62 3.84 -11.87
C ARG A 48 3.30 3.88 -13.24
N GLN A 49 3.87 2.76 -13.69
CA GLN A 49 4.58 2.72 -14.97
C GLN A 49 3.66 2.95 -16.17
N ARG A 50 2.44 2.40 -16.14
CA ARG A 50 1.47 2.56 -17.23
C ARG A 50 0.77 3.92 -17.21
N SER A 51 0.51 4.43 -16.02
CA SER A 51 -0.25 5.65 -15.80
C SER A 51 0.64 6.91 -15.74
N GLY A 52 1.93 6.73 -15.46
CA GLY A 52 2.84 7.80 -15.10
C GLY A 52 2.57 8.40 -13.71
N MET A 53 1.72 7.76 -12.89
CA MET A 53 1.33 8.28 -11.59
C MET A 53 2.32 7.90 -10.47
N ASN A 54 2.12 8.52 -9.31
CA ASN A 54 2.90 8.34 -8.10
C ASN A 54 2.39 7.17 -7.27
N GLU A 55 3.21 6.68 -6.36
CA GLU A 55 2.95 5.46 -5.58
C GLU A 55 1.71 5.58 -4.68
N ALA A 56 1.56 6.71 -4.00
CA ALA A 56 0.45 6.95 -3.10
C ALA A 56 -0.91 6.94 -3.84
N TYR A 57 -0.98 7.58 -5.01
CA TYR A 57 -2.19 7.59 -5.85
C TYR A 57 -2.47 6.22 -6.46
N SER A 58 -1.42 5.55 -6.93
CA SER A 58 -1.54 4.21 -7.50
C SER A 58 -2.04 3.20 -6.47
N ARG A 59 -1.55 3.30 -5.23
CA ARG A 59 -2.02 2.50 -4.10
C ARG A 59 -3.49 2.78 -3.77
N GLN A 60 -3.87 4.06 -3.62
CA GLN A 60 -5.26 4.42 -3.33
C GLN A 60 -6.23 3.93 -4.42
N CYS A 61 -5.87 4.10 -5.69
CA CYS A 61 -6.67 3.55 -6.79
C CYS A 61 -6.83 2.04 -6.63
N LEU A 62 -5.73 1.31 -6.45
CA LEU A 62 -5.81 -0.14 -6.28
C LEU A 62 -6.68 -0.50 -5.07
N GLU A 63 -6.56 0.18 -3.93
CA GLU A 63 -7.38 -0.07 -2.75
C GLU A 63 -8.88 0.17 -3.00
N GLU A 64 -9.26 1.26 -3.66
CA GLU A 64 -10.67 1.53 -4.06
C GLU A 64 -11.22 0.49 -5.02
N TYR A 65 -10.39 -0.01 -5.94
CA TYR A 65 -10.76 -1.06 -6.89
C TYR A 65 -10.48 -2.47 -6.36
N HIS A 66 -10.40 -2.67 -5.04
CA HIS A 66 -10.19 -3.98 -4.41
C HIS A 66 -8.94 -4.73 -4.92
N TRP A 67 -7.86 -4.01 -5.11
CA TRP A 67 -6.60 -4.46 -5.71
C TRP A 67 -6.81 -5.08 -7.08
N ASN A 68 -7.63 -4.45 -7.92
CA ASN A 68 -7.89 -4.94 -9.26
C ASN A 68 -7.19 -4.04 -10.30
N LEU A 69 -6.04 -4.49 -10.78
CA LEU A 69 -5.16 -3.71 -11.67
C LEU A 69 -5.87 -3.31 -12.97
N ASP A 70 -6.67 -4.21 -13.56
CA ASP A 70 -7.42 -3.94 -14.80
C ASP A 70 -8.48 -2.85 -14.59
N ALA A 71 -9.29 -2.99 -13.54
CA ALA A 71 -10.30 -2.00 -13.19
C ALA A 71 -9.67 -0.64 -12.84
N ALA A 72 -8.58 -0.64 -12.07
CA ALA A 72 -7.85 0.57 -11.71
C ALA A 72 -7.24 1.28 -12.93
N LEU A 73 -6.70 0.52 -13.91
CA LEU A 73 -6.19 1.06 -15.17
C LEU A 73 -7.30 1.66 -16.03
N SER A 74 -8.44 1.00 -16.11
CA SER A 74 -9.59 1.49 -16.87
C SER A 74 -10.14 2.78 -16.27
N ALA A 75 -10.30 2.81 -14.94
CA ALA A 75 -10.68 4.00 -14.20
C ALA A 75 -9.67 5.13 -14.35
N PHE A 76 -8.37 4.82 -14.25
CA PHE A 76 -7.31 5.80 -14.47
C PHE A 76 -7.40 6.42 -15.86
N GLN A 77 -7.55 5.63 -16.92
CA GLN A 77 -7.68 6.15 -18.28
C GLN A 77 -8.88 7.09 -18.41
N ASN A 78 -10.02 6.75 -17.81
CA ASN A 78 -11.19 7.60 -17.79
C ASN A 78 -10.95 8.91 -17.01
N LEU A 79 -10.30 8.85 -15.85
CA LEU A 79 -9.95 10.01 -15.02
C LEU A 79 -8.90 10.91 -15.70
N ASN A 80 -7.93 10.30 -16.39
CA ASN A 80 -6.89 10.99 -17.14
C ASN A 80 -7.49 11.71 -18.35
N ALA A 81 -8.35 11.02 -19.12
CA ALA A 81 -9.09 11.62 -20.23
C ALA A 81 -10.04 12.73 -19.76
N ALA A 82 -10.63 12.59 -18.57
CA ALA A 82 -11.47 13.62 -17.95
C ALA A 82 -10.66 14.79 -17.33
N GLY A 83 -9.32 14.73 -17.32
CA GLY A 83 -8.47 15.75 -16.70
C GLY A 83 -8.66 15.87 -15.19
N LYS A 84 -9.16 14.83 -14.53
CA LYS A 84 -9.45 14.80 -13.08
C LYS A 84 -8.22 14.48 -12.23
N LEU A 85 -7.13 14.05 -12.85
CA LEU A 85 -5.91 13.69 -12.14
C LEU A 85 -5.03 14.92 -11.94
N PRO A 86 -4.70 15.28 -10.69
CA PRO A 86 -3.85 16.43 -10.40
C PRO A 86 -2.41 16.19 -10.85
N THR A 87 -1.66 17.26 -11.12
CA THR A 87 -0.22 17.17 -11.45
C THR A 87 0.60 16.49 -10.35
N GLU A 88 0.15 16.63 -9.09
CA GLU A 88 0.69 15.94 -7.91
C GLU A 88 0.66 14.41 -8.05
N ALA A 89 -0.26 13.89 -8.86
CA ALA A 89 -0.32 12.47 -9.14
C ALA A 89 0.79 12.00 -10.07
N PHE A 90 1.52 12.85 -10.81
CA PHE A 90 2.52 12.45 -11.81
C PHE A 90 3.98 12.75 -11.42
N THR A 91 4.22 13.05 -10.13
CA THR A 91 5.55 13.42 -9.61
C THR A 91 6.39 12.25 -9.10
#